data_AF-A0A497MLF4-F1
#
_entry.id   AF-A0A497MLF4-F1
#
_cell.length_a   1.000
_cell.length_b   1.000
_cell.length_c   1.000
_cell.angle_alpha   90.00
_cell.angle_beta   90.00
_cell.angle_gamma   90.00
#
_symmetry.space_group_name_H-M   'P 1'
#
loop_
_entity.id
_entity.type
_entity.pdbx_description
1 polymer ?
#
loop_
_entity_poly.entity_id
_entity_poly.type
_entity_poly.pdbx_seq_one_letter_code
_entity_poly.pdbx_strand_id
1 'polypeptide(L)'
;RNSSDLVAWDEFGKPTVKPTLKDEEQNIYSVQMEPPLQPNDSRRFRVSYTLPKEIYVEQKGTLEFSFNMTFFENANLLAEKFSVTVVLPEGAQMLDVESTAFDYSSVHRKVFSDSVSYTFNSPATMLNKPKISLAYRYNLLWVSFRPILWIGAALALTYVVALIWQRRKLKPAVIAPMVGVSVEVLRRFVDAYEEKKRVSSELEALKVSVEKGKIPRRRYKIRRRTLENRLSTLNKRIATLKEQLRRSGARYADAVGQLEVAETELETVEVDIQRIEARYRRGEVSRSAYRKLLDEYRKRKEKALLTIDGLLLRFKEEL
;
A
#
# COMPACT_ATOMS: atom_id res chain seq x y z
N ARG A 1 48.42 20.46 -0.34
CA ARG A 1 47.57 21.68 -0.37
C ARG A 1 47.05 21.97 -1.78
N ASN A 2 46.68 20.95 -2.56
CA ASN A 2 46.28 21.19 -3.94
C ASN A 2 44.77 21.45 -4.00
N SER A 3 44.37 22.60 -4.54
CA SER A 3 42.97 22.99 -4.75
C SER A 3 42.48 22.51 -6.11
N SER A 4 41.27 21.96 -6.21
CA SER A 4 40.64 21.62 -7.49
C SER A 4 39.52 22.60 -7.84
N ASP A 5 39.09 22.56 -9.11
CA ASP A 5 37.87 23.23 -9.60
C ASP A 5 37.82 24.74 -9.33
N LEU A 6 38.98 25.41 -9.45
CA LEU A 6 39.10 26.83 -9.23
C LEU A 6 38.42 27.64 -10.33
N VAL A 7 37.39 28.41 -9.96
CA VAL A 7 36.63 29.27 -10.88
C VAL A 7 36.45 30.65 -10.26
N ALA A 8 36.74 31.69 -11.04
CA ALA A 8 36.45 33.08 -10.69
C ALA A 8 35.23 33.56 -11.48
N TRP A 9 34.33 34.28 -10.82
CA TRP A 9 33.12 34.86 -11.40
C TRP A 9 33.14 36.37 -11.22
N ASP A 10 32.74 37.09 -12.26
CA ASP A 10 32.52 38.53 -12.19
C ASP A 10 31.23 38.88 -11.43
N GLU A 11 30.96 40.16 -11.29
CA GLU A 11 29.75 40.68 -10.64
C GLU A 11 28.43 40.30 -11.34
N PHE A 12 28.48 39.94 -12.62
CA PHE A 12 27.33 39.53 -13.43
C PHE A 12 27.14 38.01 -13.49
N GLY A 13 27.98 37.25 -12.77
CA GLY A 13 27.91 35.79 -12.77
C GLY A 13 28.37 35.17 -14.09
N LYS A 14 29.22 35.85 -14.87
CA LYS A 14 29.96 35.23 -15.96
C LYS A 14 31.27 34.66 -15.39
N PRO A 15 31.66 33.43 -15.76
CA PRO A 15 32.95 32.91 -15.36
C PRO A 15 34.04 33.76 -16.02
N THR A 16 34.76 34.53 -15.23
CA THR A 16 35.98 35.22 -15.67
C THR A 16 37.04 34.15 -15.95
N VAL A 17 38.01 34.50 -16.79
CA VAL A 17 39.18 33.70 -17.18
C VAL A 17 39.68 32.82 -16.01
N LYS A 18 39.96 31.54 -16.31
CA LYS A 18 40.47 30.57 -15.33
C LYS A 18 41.71 31.15 -14.63
N PRO A 19 41.77 31.14 -13.29
CA PRO A 19 42.92 31.68 -12.58
C PRO A 19 44.20 30.92 -12.95
N THR A 20 45.29 31.66 -13.15
CA THR A 20 46.58 31.10 -13.53
C THR A 20 47.41 30.83 -12.29
N LEU A 21 47.97 29.63 -12.18
CA LEU A 21 48.91 29.28 -11.11
C LEU A 21 50.18 30.11 -11.26
N LYS A 22 50.56 30.85 -10.22
CA LYS A 22 51.79 31.66 -10.17
C LYS A 22 52.91 30.98 -9.39
N ASP A 23 52.56 30.19 -8.38
CA ASP A 23 53.52 29.50 -7.52
C ASP A 23 52.96 28.13 -7.10
N GLU A 24 53.67 27.06 -7.45
CA GLU A 24 53.32 25.67 -7.14
C GLU A 24 53.59 25.31 -5.67
N GLU A 25 54.61 25.89 -5.05
CA GLU A 25 54.98 25.55 -3.66
C GLU A 25 53.98 26.17 -2.67
N GLN A 26 53.57 27.41 -2.91
CA GLN A 26 52.64 28.13 -2.04
C GLN A 26 51.17 28.05 -2.49
N ASN A 27 50.88 27.37 -3.61
CA ASN A 27 49.56 27.31 -4.24
C ASN A 27 48.93 28.70 -4.46
N ILE A 28 49.72 29.63 -5.01
CA ILE A 28 49.27 31.01 -5.28
C ILE A 28 48.67 31.08 -6.67
N TYR A 29 47.43 31.55 -6.75
CA TYR A 29 46.72 31.76 -8.00
C TYR A 29 46.54 33.25 -8.28
N SER A 30 46.73 33.65 -9.53
CA SER A 30 46.44 34.99 -10.00
C SER A 30 45.09 35.04 -10.69
N VAL A 31 44.24 35.97 -10.26
CA VAL A 31 42.99 36.30 -10.94
C VAL A 31 43.18 37.64 -11.62
N GLN A 32 43.14 37.65 -12.96
CA GLN A 32 43.15 38.90 -13.72
C GLN A 32 41.71 39.40 -13.89
N MET A 33 41.48 40.67 -13.55
CA MET A 33 40.20 41.32 -13.75
C MET A 33 40.27 42.21 -14.97
N GLU A 34 39.30 42.06 -15.88
CA GLU A 34 39.15 42.93 -17.05
C GLU A 34 37.82 43.69 -16.94
N PRO A 35 37.80 45.02 -17.16
CA PRO A 35 38.96 45.92 -17.39
C PRO A 35 39.83 46.10 -16.12
N PRO A 36 41.00 46.76 -16.13
CA PRO A 36 41.74 47.05 -14.90
C PRO A 36 40.95 47.98 -13.95
N LEU A 37 41.20 47.88 -12.64
CA LEU A 37 40.59 48.76 -11.62
C LEU A 37 41.20 50.17 -11.71
N GLN A 38 40.35 51.21 -11.76
CA GLN A 38 40.80 52.59 -11.66
C GLN A 38 40.85 53.05 -10.17
N PRO A 39 41.60 54.12 -9.85
CA PRO A 39 41.58 54.69 -8.50
C PRO A 39 40.16 55.08 -8.10
N ASN A 40 39.73 54.69 -6.90
CA ASN A 40 38.38 54.89 -6.37
C ASN A 40 37.27 53.99 -6.97
N ASP A 41 37.61 53.03 -7.84
CA ASP A 41 36.69 51.99 -8.26
C ASP A 41 36.54 50.91 -7.19
N SER A 42 35.33 50.37 -7.08
CA SER A 42 35.06 49.17 -6.30
C SER A 42 34.53 48.07 -7.21
N ARG A 43 34.97 46.83 -6.98
CA ARG A 43 34.47 45.66 -7.72
C ARG A 43 34.16 44.51 -6.81
N ARG A 44 33.17 43.74 -7.23
CA ARG A 44 32.76 42.51 -6.59
C ARG A 44 33.09 41.35 -7.50
N PHE A 45 33.67 40.32 -6.93
CA PHE A 45 33.95 39.07 -7.63
C PHE A 45 33.76 37.93 -6.65
N ARG A 46 33.57 36.72 -7.19
CA ARG A 46 33.43 35.51 -6.38
C ARG A 46 34.43 34.48 -6.86
N VAL A 47 35.16 33.89 -5.93
CA VAL A 47 36.06 32.78 -6.21
C VAL A 47 35.51 31.53 -5.54
N SER A 48 35.45 30.44 -6.28
CA SER A 48 35.04 29.12 -5.79
C SER A 48 36.16 28.14 -6.07
N TYR A 49 36.45 27.28 -5.09
CA TYR A 49 37.47 26.25 -5.16
C TYR A 49 37.13 25.11 -4.21
N THR A 50 37.68 23.94 -4.50
CA THR A 50 37.52 22.74 -3.69
C THR A 50 38.85 22.40 -3.03
N LEU A 51 38.79 22.12 -1.73
CA LEU A 51 39.94 21.67 -0.94
C LEU A 51 39.78 20.20 -0.57
N PRO A 52 40.88 19.44 -0.50
CA PRO A 52 40.86 18.05 -0.05
C PRO A 52 40.46 17.98 1.43
N LYS A 53 39.41 17.21 1.71
CA LYS A 53 38.81 17.10 3.04
C LYS A 53 39.81 16.57 4.07
N GLU A 54 40.67 15.65 3.66
CA GLU A 54 41.60 14.90 4.50
C GLU A 54 42.61 15.80 5.21
N ILE A 55 42.84 17.01 4.70
CA ILE A 55 43.80 17.96 5.26
C ILE A 55 43.15 18.83 6.36
N TYR A 56 41.85 19.12 6.25
CA TYR A 56 41.17 20.11 7.09
C TYR A 56 40.15 19.51 8.06
N VAL A 57 39.75 18.26 7.85
CA VAL A 57 38.79 17.55 8.68
C VAL A 57 39.44 16.33 9.28
N GLU A 58 39.60 16.34 10.60
CA GLU A 58 40.12 15.22 11.38
C GLU A 58 38.97 14.46 12.05
N GLN A 59 39.04 13.13 12.03
CA GLN A 59 38.07 12.29 12.73
C GLN A 59 38.65 11.88 14.09
N LYS A 60 38.10 12.44 15.18
CA LYS A 60 38.56 12.17 16.56
C LYS A 60 37.92 10.93 17.18
N GLY A 61 36.79 10.46 16.63
CA GLY A 61 36.06 9.28 17.12
C GLY A 61 35.21 8.63 16.04
N THR A 62 34.22 7.80 16.41
CA THR A 62 33.33 7.14 15.42
C THR A 62 32.35 8.10 14.75
N LEU A 63 31.89 9.12 15.49
CA LEU A 63 30.89 10.09 15.05
C LEU A 63 31.38 11.54 15.18
N GLU A 64 32.57 11.77 15.73
CA GLU A 64 33.08 13.10 16.08
C GLU A 64 34.17 13.53 15.12
N PHE A 65 34.00 14.74 14.59
CA PHE A 65 34.87 15.35 13.60
C PHE A 65 35.29 16.75 14.05
N SER A 66 36.53 17.11 13.75
CA SER A 66 37.13 18.41 14.02
C SER A 66 37.50 19.07 12.71
N PHE A 67 36.94 20.24 12.43
CA PHE A 67 37.30 21.07 11.28
C PHE A 67 38.22 22.19 11.72
N ASN A 68 39.43 22.23 11.17
CA ASN A 68 40.44 23.23 11.52
C ASN A 68 40.88 23.97 10.27
N MET A 69 40.74 25.30 10.26
CA MET A 69 41.15 26.13 9.14
C MET A 69 41.75 27.45 9.60
N THR A 70 42.84 27.84 8.93
CA THR A 70 43.55 29.10 9.10
C THR A 70 43.37 29.94 7.84
N PHE A 71 42.97 31.19 7.99
CA PHE A 71 42.78 32.09 6.86
C PHE A 71 43.98 33.03 6.70
N PHE A 72 44.16 33.54 5.48
CA PHE A 72 45.19 34.53 5.13
C PHE A 72 46.64 34.12 5.41
N GLU A 73 46.97 32.82 5.39
CA GLU A 73 48.35 32.37 5.67
C GLU A 73 49.39 32.98 4.72
N ASN A 74 49.04 33.15 3.44
CA ASN A 74 49.92 33.58 2.34
C ASN A 74 49.32 34.75 1.52
N ALA A 75 48.37 35.50 2.08
CA ALA A 75 47.66 36.55 1.35
C ALA A 75 48.14 37.95 1.72
N ASN A 76 48.64 38.71 0.75
CA ASN A 76 48.97 40.14 0.91
C ASN A 76 47.72 41.03 0.76
N LEU A 77 46.64 40.67 1.43
CA LEU A 77 45.34 41.36 1.32
C LEU A 77 45.00 41.99 2.67
N LEU A 78 44.56 43.25 2.66
CA LEU A 78 43.96 43.91 3.81
C LEU A 78 42.45 43.79 3.68
N ALA A 79 41.83 43.03 4.58
CA ALA A 79 40.37 42.90 4.62
C ALA A 79 39.84 43.75 5.77
N GLU A 80 39.13 44.84 5.45
CA GLU A 80 38.49 45.72 6.43
C GLU A 80 37.33 45.03 7.16
N LYS A 81 36.54 44.25 6.41
CA LYS A 81 35.43 43.45 6.94
C LYS A 81 35.55 42.03 6.42
N PHE A 82 35.56 41.07 7.32
CA PHE A 82 35.67 39.66 6.98
C PHE A 82 34.57 38.87 7.66
N SER A 83 33.86 38.04 6.91
CA SER A 83 32.81 37.17 7.45
C SER A 83 33.00 35.75 6.93
N VAL A 84 32.91 34.78 7.84
CA VAL A 84 33.01 33.35 7.50
C VAL A 84 31.71 32.68 7.86
N THR A 85 31.11 32.01 6.87
CA THR A 85 29.95 31.14 7.13
C THR A 85 30.37 29.69 6.89
N VAL A 86 30.37 28.91 7.96
CA VAL A 86 30.60 27.46 7.89
C VAL A 86 29.24 26.77 7.85
N VAL A 87 28.98 26.02 6.78
CA VAL A 87 27.75 25.23 6.61
C VAL A 87 28.09 23.77 6.85
N LEU A 88 27.51 23.17 7.87
CA LEU A 88 27.72 21.76 8.19
C LEU A 88 26.85 20.84 7.32
N PRO A 89 27.27 19.57 7.14
CA PRO A 89 26.46 18.59 6.42
C PRO A 89 25.14 18.29 7.14
N GLU A 90 24.18 17.75 6.39
CA GLU A 90 22.83 17.53 6.91
C GLU A 90 22.81 16.55 8.09
N GLY A 91 22.16 16.91 9.20
CA GLY A 91 22.11 16.09 10.40
C GLY A 91 23.38 16.13 11.27
N ALA A 92 24.36 16.96 10.91
CA ALA A 92 25.46 17.28 11.81
C ALA A 92 24.98 18.12 12.99
N GLN A 93 25.52 17.85 14.17
CA GLN A 93 25.26 18.61 15.39
C GLN A 93 26.55 19.27 15.84
N MET A 94 26.49 20.57 16.08
CA MET A 94 27.61 21.33 16.62
C MET A 94 27.82 20.96 18.09
N LEU A 95 29.05 20.61 18.46
CA LEU A 95 29.42 20.31 19.85
C LEU A 95 30.09 21.51 20.49
N ASP A 96 31.17 21.98 19.86
CA ASP A 96 31.97 23.08 20.38
C ASP A 96 32.57 23.91 19.25
N VAL A 97 32.76 25.19 19.54
CA VAL A 97 33.22 26.21 18.63
C VAL A 97 34.35 26.97 19.31
N GLU A 98 35.58 26.72 18.88
CA GLU A 98 36.74 27.47 19.32
C GLU A 98 37.19 28.38 18.18
N SER A 99 37.09 29.69 18.39
CA SER A 99 37.47 30.68 17.39
C SER A 99 38.43 31.69 17.99
N THR A 100 39.64 31.77 17.46
CA THR A 100 40.60 32.82 17.85
C THR A 100 40.39 34.03 16.95
N ALA A 101 40.17 35.21 17.55
CA ALA A 101 39.94 36.48 16.88
C ALA A 101 38.59 36.60 16.14
N PHE A 102 37.48 36.10 16.70
CA PHE A 102 36.13 36.38 16.18
C PHE A 102 35.24 36.90 17.32
N ASP A 103 34.53 38.01 17.10
CA ASP A 103 33.81 38.73 18.16
C ASP A 103 32.35 38.28 18.32
N TYR A 104 31.72 37.79 17.23
CA TYR A 104 30.32 37.38 17.22
C TYR A 104 30.13 36.13 16.35
N SER A 105 29.48 35.11 16.90
CA SER A 105 29.03 33.91 16.17
C SER A 105 27.50 33.84 16.18
N SER A 106 26.85 33.89 15.02
CA SER A 106 25.43 33.59 14.89
C SER A 106 25.24 32.16 14.38
N VAL A 107 24.47 31.37 15.12
CA VAL A 107 24.11 30.00 14.70
C VAL A 107 22.76 30.05 14.01
N HIS A 108 22.76 29.77 12.71
CA HIS A 108 21.56 29.64 11.90
C HIS A 108 21.26 28.16 11.68
N ARG A 109 20.21 27.67 12.35
CA ARG A 109 19.74 26.29 12.26
C ARG A 109 18.66 26.19 11.18
N LYS A 110 18.99 25.56 10.05
CA LYS A 110 18.01 25.19 9.01
C LYS A 110 17.41 23.82 9.34
N VAL A 111 16.30 23.46 8.70
CA VAL A 111 15.56 22.21 8.96
C VAL A 111 16.45 20.97 8.93
N PHE A 112 17.46 20.94 8.04
CA PHE A 112 18.34 19.78 7.88
C PHE A 112 19.83 20.08 8.13
N SER A 113 20.25 21.35 8.24
CA SER A 113 21.67 21.71 8.34
C SER A 113 21.87 22.86 9.31
N ASP A 114 22.87 22.75 10.17
CA ASP A 114 23.31 23.85 11.02
C ASP A 114 24.40 24.66 10.29
N SER A 115 24.35 25.98 10.43
CA SER A 115 25.38 26.88 9.89
C SER A 115 25.81 27.90 10.94
N VAL A 116 27.12 28.15 11.05
CA VAL A 116 27.65 29.21 11.91
C VAL A 116 28.20 30.31 11.04
N SER A 117 27.78 31.55 11.30
CA SER A 117 28.37 32.73 10.69
C SER A 117 29.18 33.48 11.74
N TYR A 118 30.44 33.75 11.42
CA TYR A 118 31.34 34.57 12.21
C TYR A 118 31.59 35.88 11.47
N THR A 119 31.53 36.98 12.20
CA THR A 119 31.90 38.30 11.67
C THR A 119 33.13 38.82 12.40
N PHE A 120 34.13 39.21 11.62
CA PHE A 120 35.36 39.82 12.09
C PHE A 120 35.29 41.32 11.82
N ASN A 121 35.23 42.10 12.90
CA ASN A 121 35.11 43.56 12.84
C ASN A 121 36.48 44.27 12.92
N SER A 122 37.56 43.52 13.10
CA SER A 122 38.93 44.04 13.07
C SER A 122 39.56 43.81 11.68
N PRO A 123 40.55 44.62 11.25
CA PRO A 123 41.21 44.41 9.97
C PRO A 123 42.04 43.12 9.97
N ALA A 124 41.76 42.19 9.05
CA ALA A 124 42.58 41.00 8.89
C ALA A 124 43.86 41.36 8.11
N THR A 125 45.01 41.04 8.68
CA THR A 125 46.35 41.31 8.12
C THR A 125 47.23 40.08 8.30
N MET A 126 48.38 40.01 7.60
CA MET A 126 49.33 38.89 7.70
C MET A 126 49.74 38.54 9.14
N LEU A 127 49.71 39.52 10.05
CA LEU A 127 50.10 39.40 11.45
C LEU A 127 49.00 38.78 12.32
N ASN A 128 47.73 38.93 11.93
CA ASN A 128 46.59 38.41 12.66
C ASN A 128 45.83 37.40 11.77
N LYS A 129 46.23 36.14 11.88
CA LYS A 129 45.69 35.02 11.10
C LYS A 129 44.50 34.41 11.85
N PRO A 130 43.25 34.68 11.45
CA PRO A 130 42.11 34.12 12.16
C PRO A 130 42.07 32.61 11.94
N LYS A 131 41.81 31.87 13.02
CA LYS A 131 41.72 30.41 13.03
C LYS A 131 40.36 29.99 13.54
N ILE A 132 39.76 29.01 12.88
CA ILE A 132 38.50 28.40 13.28
C ILE A 132 38.77 26.92 13.55
N SER A 133 38.37 26.48 14.73
CA SER A 133 38.31 25.08 15.16
C SER A 133 36.86 24.76 15.51
N LEU A 134 36.24 23.84 14.77
CA LEU A 134 34.84 23.47 14.95
C LEU A 134 34.74 21.97 15.20
N ALA A 135 34.25 21.60 16.38
CA ALA A 135 33.93 20.23 16.71
C ALA A 135 32.46 19.95 16.40
N TYR A 136 32.21 18.94 15.57
CA TYR A 136 30.87 18.54 15.20
C TYR A 136 30.70 17.02 15.25
N ARG A 137 29.49 16.60 15.58
CA ARG A 137 29.06 15.20 15.55
C ARG A 137 28.28 14.93 14.27
N TYR A 138 28.65 13.91 13.52
CA TYR A 138 27.99 13.52 12.29
C TYR A 138 27.81 12.01 12.21
N ASN A 139 26.59 11.57 11.99
CA ASN A 139 26.27 10.16 11.76
C ASN A 139 26.27 9.86 10.25
N LEU A 140 27.12 8.93 9.82
CA LEU A 140 27.25 8.53 8.42
C LEU A 140 25.94 8.01 7.81
N LEU A 141 24.99 7.53 8.62
CA LEU A 141 23.67 7.12 8.11
C LEU A 141 22.90 8.28 7.45
N TRP A 142 23.21 9.53 7.79
CA TRP A 142 22.65 10.70 7.12
C TRP A 142 23.07 10.83 5.65
N VAL A 143 24.20 10.25 5.25
CA VAL A 143 24.63 10.22 3.84
C VAL A 143 23.57 9.51 2.98
N SER A 144 22.93 8.49 3.55
CA SER A 144 21.90 7.70 2.86
C SER A 144 20.50 8.30 2.96
N PHE A 145 20.31 9.40 3.69
CA PHE A 145 18.97 9.97 3.94
C PHE A 145 18.26 10.36 2.65
N ARG A 146 18.92 11.14 1.78
CA ARG A 146 18.34 11.59 0.51
C ARG A 146 18.04 10.41 -0.43
N PRO A 147 18.96 9.45 -0.69
CA PRO A 147 18.65 8.25 -1.46
C PRO A 147 17.47 7.44 -0.89
N ILE A 148 17.43 7.22 0.42
CA ILE A 148 16.35 6.46 1.09
C ILE A 148 15.01 7.19 0.94
N LEU A 149 14.99 8.52 1.06
CA LEU A 149 13.78 9.31 0.82
C LEU A 149 13.27 9.14 -0.61
N TRP A 150 14.14 9.18 -1.62
CA TRP A 150 13.74 8.97 -3.02
C TRP A 150 13.22 7.55 -3.26
N ILE A 151 13.87 6.54 -2.68
CA ILE A 151 13.40 5.14 -2.76
C ILE A 151 12.06 4.98 -2.06
N GLY A 152 11.89 5.55 -0.87
CA GLY A 152 10.64 5.54 -0.12
C GLY A 152 9.52 6.26 -0.86
N ALA A 153 9.80 7.41 -1.48
CA ALA A 153 8.85 8.15 -2.31
C ALA A 153 8.47 7.35 -3.58
N ALA A 154 9.45 6.72 -4.24
CA ALA A 154 9.20 5.87 -5.39
C ALA A 154 8.36 4.63 -5.01
N LEU A 155 8.64 3.98 -3.88
CA LEU A 155 7.85 2.88 -3.34
C LEU A 155 6.44 3.32 -2.96
N ALA A 156 6.29 4.47 -2.31
CA ALA A 156 4.98 5.02 -1.99
C ALA A 156 4.20 5.33 -3.27
N LEU A 157 4.85 5.90 -4.27
CA LEU A 157 4.23 6.20 -5.56
C LEU A 157 3.84 4.92 -6.31
N THR A 158 4.71 3.91 -6.37
CA THR A 158 4.40 2.63 -7.01
C THR A 158 3.30 1.90 -6.26
N TYR A 159 3.27 1.97 -4.93
CA TYR A 159 2.20 1.44 -4.10
C TYR A 159 0.88 2.17 -4.34
N VAL A 160 0.88 3.50 -4.41
CA VAL A 160 -0.32 4.30 -4.73
C VAL A 160 -0.80 3.99 -6.15
N VAL A 161 0.10 3.92 -7.13
CA VAL A 161 -0.23 3.54 -8.50
C VAL A 161 -0.76 2.10 -8.55
N ALA A 162 -0.14 1.17 -7.81
CA ALA A 162 -0.59 -0.21 -7.69
C ALA A 162 -1.97 -0.30 -7.02
N LEU A 163 -2.25 0.49 -5.97
CA LEU A 163 -3.55 0.60 -5.35
C LEU A 163 -4.59 1.17 -6.33
N ILE A 164 -4.24 2.22 -7.07
CA ILE A 164 -5.12 2.79 -8.10
C ILE A 164 -5.37 1.75 -9.21
N TRP A 165 -4.33 1.05 -9.66
CA TRP A 165 -4.44 -0.01 -10.66
C TRP A 165 -5.21 -1.21 -10.14
N GLN A 166 -5.04 -1.60 -8.89
CA GLN A 166 -5.82 -2.65 -8.25
C GLN A 166 -7.27 -2.22 -8.13
N ARG A 167 -7.55 -0.95 -7.80
CA ARG A 167 -8.89 -0.34 -7.84
C ARG A 167 -9.47 -0.15 -9.25
N ARG A 168 -8.64 -0.14 -10.30
CA ARG A 168 -9.04 -0.06 -11.73
C ARG A 168 -9.13 -1.44 -12.42
N LYS A 169 -8.40 -2.45 -11.92
CA LYS A 169 -8.45 -3.87 -12.32
C LYS A 169 -9.54 -4.65 -11.57
N LEU A 170 -9.80 -4.30 -10.31
CA LEU A 170 -11.17 -4.21 -9.86
C LEU A 170 -11.79 -3.30 -10.92
N LYS A 171 -12.63 -3.84 -11.80
CA LYS A 171 -13.35 -3.06 -12.82
C LYS A 171 -13.94 -1.80 -12.13
N PRO A 172 -14.66 -0.91 -12.80
CA PRO A 172 -15.90 -0.52 -12.14
C PRO A 172 -16.64 -1.84 -11.84
N ALA A 173 -16.35 -2.45 -10.68
CA ALA A 173 -17.38 -2.73 -9.74
C ALA A 173 -18.14 -1.41 -9.75
N VAL A 174 -19.17 -1.38 -10.60
CA VAL A 174 -20.47 -0.86 -10.25
C VAL A 174 -20.42 -0.71 -8.75
N ILE A 175 -20.53 0.52 -8.28
CA ILE A 175 -20.77 0.84 -6.88
C ILE A 175 -22.06 0.09 -6.51
N ALA A 176 -21.90 -1.21 -6.32
CA ALA A 176 -22.81 -2.17 -5.78
C ALA A 176 -22.29 -2.16 -4.35
N PRO A 177 -23.00 -1.47 -3.46
CA PRO A 177 -22.53 -1.24 -2.10
C PRO A 177 -22.13 -2.59 -1.52
N MET A 178 -20.83 -2.78 -1.24
CA MET A 178 -20.36 -3.91 -0.43
C MET A 178 -20.64 -3.59 1.04
N VAL A 179 -21.90 -3.32 1.35
CA VAL A 179 -22.55 -3.43 2.66
C VAL A 179 -24.04 -3.53 2.32
N GLY A 180 -24.51 -4.76 2.18
CA GLY A 180 -25.88 -5.05 1.82
C GLY A 180 -26.02 -5.92 0.57
N VAL A 181 -25.53 -7.17 0.60
CA VAL A 181 -26.56 -8.20 0.36
C VAL A 181 -27.61 -7.88 1.38
N SER A 182 -28.76 -7.39 0.93
CA SER A 182 -29.82 -7.08 1.86
C SER A 182 -30.03 -8.38 2.62
N VAL A 183 -29.84 -8.33 3.94
CA VAL A 183 -30.27 -9.39 4.86
C VAL A 183 -31.66 -9.88 4.42
N GLU A 184 -32.46 -8.95 3.87
CA GLU A 184 -33.70 -9.17 3.14
C GLU A 184 -33.66 -10.19 1.97
N VAL A 185 -32.70 -10.16 1.02
CA VAL A 185 -32.59 -11.16 -0.06
C VAL A 185 -32.22 -12.53 0.49
N LEU A 186 -31.27 -12.60 1.44
CA LEU A 186 -30.87 -13.85 2.08
C LEU A 186 -32.02 -14.44 2.91
N ARG A 187 -32.75 -13.59 3.65
CA ARG A 187 -33.95 -13.95 4.40
C ARG A 187 -35.04 -14.47 3.49
N ARG A 188 -35.37 -13.75 2.42
CA ARG A 188 -36.35 -14.19 1.41
C ARG A 188 -35.98 -15.51 0.77
N PHE A 189 -34.68 -15.79 0.62
CA PHE A 189 -34.17 -17.04 0.09
C PHE A 189 -34.41 -18.19 1.07
N VAL A 190 -33.98 -18.04 2.32
CA VAL A 190 -34.23 -19.03 3.38
C VAL A 190 -35.73 -19.28 3.57
N ASP A 191 -36.53 -18.21 3.67
CA ASP A 191 -37.99 -18.29 3.82
C ASP A 191 -38.64 -19.05 2.65
N ALA A 192 -38.21 -18.82 1.41
CA ALA A 192 -38.73 -19.52 0.25
C ALA A 192 -38.40 -21.03 0.27
N TYR A 193 -37.23 -21.41 0.81
CA TYR A 193 -36.86 -22.81 1.00
C TYR A 193 -37.64 -23.47 2.13
N GLU A 194 -37.82 -22.80 3.26
CA GLU A 194 -38.65 -23.29 4.36
C GLU A 194 -40.12 -23.47 3.89
N GLU A 195 -40.64 -22.53 3.10
CA GLU A 195 -41.97 -22.62 2.50
C GLU A 195 -42.07 -23.79 1.50
N LYS A 196 -41.06 -23.99 0.65
CA LYS A 196 -40.99 -25.14 -0.26
C LYS A 196 -41.01 -26.47 0.51
N LYS A 197 -40.23 -26.57 1.60
CA LYS A 197 -40.19 -27.75 2.49
C LYS A 197 -41.57 -28.01 3.10
N ARG A 198 -42.24 -26.97 3.60
CA ARG A 198 -43.61 -27.07 4.12
C ARG A 198 -44.63 -27.51 3.07
N VAL A 199 -44.63 -26.90 1.88
CA VAL A 199 -45.56 -27.27 0.79
C VAL A 199 -45.33 -28.71 0.33
N SER A 200 -44.07 -29.16 0.28
CA SER A 200 -43.73 -30.53 -0.08
C SER A 200 -44.24 -31.55 0.95
N SER A 201 -44.08 -31.28 2.26
CA SER A 201 -44.58 -32.16 3.31
C SER A 201 -46.11 -32.18 3.39
N GLU A 202 -46.78 -31.05 3.13
CA GLU A 202 -48.24 -31.00 2.98
C GLU A 202 -48.72 -31.84 1.79
N LEU A 203 -47.98 -31.86 0.69
CA LEU A 203 -48.28 -32.67 -0.49
C LEU A 203 -48.11 -34.17 -0.20
N GLU A 204 -47.08 -34.56 0.56
CA GLU A 204 -46.91 -35.95 1.03
C GLU A 204 -48.00 -36.37 2.01
N ALA A 205 -48.32 -35.54 3.01
CA ALA A 205 -49.41 -35.81 3.95
C ALA A 205 -50.76 -35.96 3.24
N LEU A 206 -50.99 -35.14 2.21
CA LEU A 206 -52.17 -35.23 1.36
C LEU A 206 -52.21 -36.58 0.59
N LYS A 207 -51.09 -37.05 0.04
CA LYS A 207 -51.02 -38.39 -0.60
C LYS A 207 -51.38 -39.49 0.40
N VAL A 208 -50.77 -39.50 1.58
CA VAL A 208 -51.02 -40.50 2.64
C VAL A 208 -52.48 -40.48 3.09
N SER A 209 -53.11 -39.31 3.20
CA SER A 209 -54.52 -39.20 3.59
C SER A 209 -55.48 -39.82 2.57
N VAL A 210 -55.13 -39.81 1.28
CA VAL A 210 -55.92 -40.45 0.21
C VAL A 210 -55.69 -41.95 0.18
N GLU A 211 -54.45 -42.41 0.37
CA GLU A 211 -54.16 -43.84 0.50
C GLU A 211 -54.93 -44.46 1.68
N LYS A 212 -55.09 -43.71 2.77
CA LYS A 212 -55.89 -44.10 3.94
C LYS A 212 -57.40 -43.84 3.80
N GLY A 213 -57.87 -43.40 2.63
CA GLY A 213 -59.30 -43.16 2.35
C GLY A 213 -59.95 -41.97 3.07
N LYS A 214 -59.18 -41.12 3.75
CA LYS A 214 -59.70 -40.01 4.58
C LYS A 214 -60.22 -38.82 3.77
N ILE A 215 -59.83 -38.69 2.51
CA ILE A 215 -60.19 -37.57 1.64
C ILE A 215 -60.73 -38.09 0.30
N PRO A 216 -61.88 -37.60 -0.18
CA PRO A 216 -62.42 -38.00 -1.48
C PRO A 216 -61.53 -37.51 -2.64
N ARG A 217 -61.44 -38.32 -3.70
CA ARG A 217 -60.56 -38.08 -4.88
C ARG A 217 -60.73 -36.69 -5.51
N ARG A 218 -61.96 -36.17 -5.56
CA ARG A 218 -62.25 -34.83 -6.10
C ARG A 218 -61.58 -33.71 -5.29
N ARG A 219 -61.65 -33.77 -3.96
CA ARG A 219 -61.03 -32.78 -3.06
C ARG A 219 -59.50 -32.88 -3.11
N TYR A 220 -58.97 -34.11 -3.21
CA TYR A 220 -57.55 -34.34 -3.43
C TYR A 220 -57.04 -33.64 -4.70
N LYS A 221 -57.72 -33.85 -5.84
CA LYS A 221 -57.29 -33.28 -7.13
C LYS A 221 -57.19 -31.76 -7.07
N ILE A 222 -58.16 -31.09 -6.43
CA ILE A 222 -58.16 -29.64 -6.27
C ILE A 222 -57.01 -29.21 -5.37
N ARG A 223 -56.90 -29.78 -4.16
CA ARG A 223 -55.88 -29.38 -3.17
C ARG A 223 -54.46 -29.65 -3.66
N ARG A 224 -54.25 -30.78 -4.33
CA ARG A 224 -52.98 -31.12 -4.97
C ARG A 224 -52.61 -30.07 -6.03
N ARG A 225 -53.52 -29.72 -6.93
CA ARG A 225 -53.27 -28.72 -7.97
C ARG A 225 -52.90 -27.36 -7.36
N THR A 226 -53.55 -26.96 -6.27
CA THR A 226 -53.21 -25.71 -5.56
C THR A 226 -51.79 -25.75 -4.98
N LEU A 227 -51.40 -26.86 -4.35
CA LEU A 227 -50.05 -27.03 -3.80
C LEU A 227 -48.98 -27.14 -4.89
N GLU A 228 -49.26 -27.84 -5.99
CA GLU A 228 -48.36 -27.92 -7.16
C GLU A 228 -48.15 -26.55 -7.81
N ASN A 229 -49.22 -25.75 -7.93
CA ASN A 229 -49.11 -24.37 -8.41
C ASN A 229 -48.23 -23.53 -7.48
N ARG A 230 -48.43 -23.62 -6.15
CA ARG A 230 -47.60 -22.91 -5.16
C ARG A 230 -46.14 -23.37 -5.19
N LEU A 231 -45.89 -24.65 -5.42
CA LEU A 231 -44.54 -25.17 -5.57
C LEU A 231 -43.87 -24.63 -6.84
N SER A 232 -44.61 -24.51 -7.94
CA SER A 232 -44.11 -23.92 -9.19
C SER A 232 -43.75 -22.43 -9.04
N THR A 233 -44.55 -21.66 -8.29
CA THR A 233 -44.25 -20.25 -8.02
C THR A 233 -43.06 -20.10 -7.09
N LEU A 234 -42.94 -20.95 -6.06
CA LEU A 234 -41.78 -21.00 -5.17
C LEU A 234 -40.50 -21.36 -5.90
N ASN A 235 -40.53 -22.35 -6.79
CA ASN A 235 -39.35 -22.72 -7.60
C ASN A 235 -38.88 -21.57 -8.49
N LYS A 236 -39.81 -20.84 -9.13
CA LYS A 236 -39.45 -19.63 -9.90
C LYS A 236 -38.84 -18.56 -9.00
N ARG A 237 -39.43 -18.30 -7.83
CA ARG A 237 -38.90 -17.34 -6.85
C ARG A 237 -37.51 -17.71 -6.37
N ILE A 238 -37.30 -18.98 -6.01
CA ILE A 238 -35.99 -19.51 -5.62
C ILE A 238 -34.98 -19.32 -6.75
N ALA A 239 -35.32 -19.64 -8.01
CA ALA A 239 -34.43 -19.44 -9.14
C ALA A 239 -34.01 -17.96 -9.30
N THR A 240 -34.96 -17.02 -9.15
CA THR A 240 -34.63 -15.58 -9.19
C THR A 240 -33.72 -15.16 -8.04
N LEU A 241 -33.94 -15.68 -6.82
CA LEU A 241 -33.14 -15.37 -5.64
C LEU A 241 -31.74 -15.98 -5.72
N LYS A 242 -31.58 -17.19 -6.29
CA LYS A 242 -30.26 -17.78 -6.59
C LYS A 242 -29.44 -16.89 -7.50
N GLU A 243 -30.07 -16.35 -8.55
CA GLU A 243 -29.39 -15.45 -9.49
C GLU A 243 -28.98 -14.12 -8.82
N GLN A 244 -29.83 -13.58 -7.94
CA GLN A 244 -29.49 -12.40 -7.15
C GLN A 244 -28.33 -12.67 -6.18
N LEU A 245 -28.30 -13.84 -5.54
CA LEU A 245 -27.21 -14.29 -4.66
C LEU A 245 -25.90 -14.53 -5.43
N ARG A 246 -25.95 -15.06 -6.66
CA ARG A 246 -24.73 -15.21 -7.48
C ARG A 246 -24.09 -13.86 -7.80
N ARG A 247 -24.91 -12.85 -8.11
CA ARG A 247 -24.43 -11.51 -8.46
C ARG A 247 -23.87 -10.74 -7.27
N SER A 248 -24.22 -11.15 -6.05
CA SER A 248 -23.82 -10.42 -4.86
C SER A 248 -22.41 -10.74 -4.35
N GLY A 249 -21.80 -11.85 -4.78
CA GLY A 249 -20.40 -12.13 -4.48
C GLY A 249 -19.99 -13.57 -4.76
N ALA A 250 -18.67 -13.79 -4.93
CA ALA A 250 -18.09 -15.10 -5.23
C ALA A 250 -18.46 -16.16 -4.18
N ARG A 251 -18.44 -15.79 -2.89
CA ARG A 251 -18.80 -16.70 -1.78
C ARG A 251 -20.25 -17.22 -1.88
N TYR A 252 -21.21 -16.35 -2.21
CA TYR A 252 -22.60 -16.75 -2.40
C TYR A 252 -22.80 -17.51 -3.71
N ALA A 253 -22.06 -17.17 -4.77
CA ALA A 253 -22.07 -17.92 -6.02
C ALA A 253 -21.59 -19.37 -5.83
N ASP A 254 -20.52 -19.58 -5.08
CA ASP A 254 -20.01 -20.91 -4.75
C ASP A 254 -21.01 -21.71 -3.91
N ALA A 255 -21.61 -21.08 -2.89
CA ALA A 255 -22.61 -21.72 -2.04
C ALA A 255 -23.89 -22.09 -2.80
N VAL A 256 -24.37 -21.21 -3.70
CA VAL A 256 -25.49 -21.51 -4.61
C VAL A 256 -25.14 -22.65 -5.57
N GLY A 257 -23.90 -22.70 -6.06
CA GLY A 257 -23.41 -23.80 -6.91
C GLY A 257 -23.45 -25.14 -6.17
N GLN A 258 -22.95 -25.20 -4.94
CA GLN A 258 -23.03 -26.42 -4.12
C GLN A 258 -24.47 -26.84 -3.83
N LEU A 259 -25.35 -25.88 -3.59
CA LEU A 259 -26.78 -26.13 -3.37
C LEU A 259 -27.44 -26.75 -4.61
N GLU A 260 -27.15 -26.25 -5.81
CA GLU A 260 -27.67 -26.81 -7.06
C GLU A 260 -27.15 -28.22 -7.35
N VAL A 261 -25.88 -28.48 -7.07
CA VAL A 261 -25.32 -29.84 -7.17
C VAL A 261 -26.06 -30.78 -6.21
N ALA A 262 -26.32 -30.36 -4.96
CA ALA A 262 -27.06 -31.16 -4.01
C ALA A 262 -28.55 -31.34 -4.40
N GLU A 263 -29.19 -30.34 -4.99
CA GLU A 263 -30.57 -30.44 -5.47
C GLU A 263 -30.72 -31.36 -6.68
N THR A 264 -29.81 -31.27 -7.64
CA THR A 264 -29.80 -32.18 -8.81
C THR A 264 -29.54 -33.61 -8.37
N GLU A 265 -28.62 -33.84 -7.44
CA GLU A 265 -28.40 -35.15 -6.82
C GLU A 265 -29.67 -35.64 -6.11
N LEU A 266 -30.37 -34.78 -5.36
CA LEU A 266 -31.63 -35.15 -4.71
C LEU A 266 -32.71 -35.57 -5.73
N GLU A 267 -32.88 -34.80 -6.80
CA GLU A 267 -33.87 -35.10 -7.85
C GLU A 267 -33.55 -36.42 -8.58
N THR A 268 -32.28 -36.65 -8.94
CA THR A 268 -31.86 -37.90 -9.59
C THR A 268 -32.14 -39.12 -8.70
N VAL A 269 -31.81 -39.02 -7.41
CA VAL A 269 -32.06 -40.11 -6.44
C VAL A 269 -33.55 -40.35 -6.24
N GLU A 270 -34.38 -39.31 -6.21
CA GLU A 270 -35.84 -39.48 -6.09
C GLU A 270 -36.45 -40.19 -7.32
N VAL A 271 -35.97 -39.88 -8.52
CA VAL A 271 -36.36 -40.58 -9.75
C VAL A 271 -35.91 -42.05 -9.72
N ASP A 272 -34.69 -42.31 -9.25
CA ASP A 272 -34.17 -43.67 -9.13
C ASP A 272 -34.96 -44.52 -8.11
N ILE A 273 -35.38 -43.92 -6.99
CA ILE A 273 -36.29 -44.57 -6.02
C ILE A 273 -37.62 -44.91 -6.68
N GLN A 274 -38.25 -43.98 -7.39
CA GLN A 274 -39.51 -44.25 -8.08
C GLN A 274 -39.37 -45.33 -9.16
N ARG A 275 -38.26 -45.32 -9.90
CA ARG A 275 -37.96 -46.31 -10.92
C ARG A 275 -37.80 -47.70 -10.30
N ILE A 276 -37.05 -47.85 -9.21
CA ILE A 276 -36.85 -49.16 -8.57
C ILE A 276 -38.13 -49.68 -7.91
N GLU A 277 -38.95 -48.79 -7.32
CA GLU A 277 -40.27 -49.15 -6.80
C GLU A 277 -41.20 -49.68 -7.91
N ALA A 278 -41.22 -49.03 -9.07
CA ALA A 278 -42.01 -49.47 -10.21
C ALA A 278 -41.55 -50.85 -10.73
N ARG A 279 -40.23 -51.06 -10.87
CA ARG A 279 -39.67 -52.35 -11.30
C ARG A 279 -39.98 -53.48 -10.31
N TYR A 280 -39.90 -53.20 -9.01
CA TYR A 280 -40.27 -54.17 -7.97
C TYR A 280 -41.76 -54.54 -8.04
N ARG A 281 -42.66 -53.56 -8.23
CA ARG A 281 -44.10 -53.81 -8.41
C ARG A 281 -44.41 -54.64 -9.65
N ARG A 282 -43.59 -54.56 -10.70
CA ARG A 282 -43.70 -55.40 -11.92
C ARG A 282 -43.03 -56.77 -11.81
N GLY A 283 -42.37 -57.07 -10.70
CA GLY A 283 -41.65 -58.33 -10.50
C GLY A 283 -40.30 -58.43 -11.24
N GLU A 284 -39.80 -57.33 -11.81
CA GLU A 284 -38.55 -57.28 -12.59
C GLU A 284 -37.29 -57.36 -11.70
N VAL A 285 -37.43 -57.20 -10.39
CA VAL A 285 -36.31 -57.12 -9.44
C VAL A 285 -36.60 -57.99 -8.22
N SER A 286 -35.61 -58.77 -7.81
CA SER A 286 -35.72 -59.62 -6.61
C SER A 286 -35.85 -58.78 -5.33
N ARG A 287 -36.51 -59.33 -4.31
CA ARG A 287 -36.73 -58.63 -3.01
C ARG A 287 -35.41 -58.21 -2.34
N SER A 288 -34.35 -59.00 -2.50
CA SER A 288 -33.02 -58.70 -1.95
C SER A 288 -32.34 -57.55 -2.69
N ALA A 289 -32.40 -57.52 -4.03
CA ALA A 289 -31.88 -56.43 -4.83
C ALA A 289 -32.64 -55.12 -4.60
N TYR A 290 -33.97 -55.19 -4.50
CA TYR A 290 -34.81 -54.03 -4.16
C TYR A 290 -34.41 -53.39 -2.83
N ARG A 291 -34.27 -54.19 -1.76
CA ARG A 291 -33.87 -53.68 -0.44
C ARG A 291 -32.49 -53.03 -0.46
N LYS A 292 -31.50 -53.68 -1.06
CA LYS A 292 -30.12 -53.16 -1.13
C LYS A 292 -30.06 -51.81 -1.87
N LEU A 293 -30.66 -51.72 -3.05
CA LEU A 293 -30.68 -50.48 -3.84
C LEU A 293 -31.49 -49.38 -3.16
N LEU A 294 -32.61 -49.73 -2.53
CA LEU A 294 -33.42 -48.75 -1.81
C LEU A 294 -32.66 -48.17 -0.62
N ASP A 295 -31.92 -48.98 0.13
CA ASP A 295 -31.10 -48.50 1.25
C ASP A 295 -29.95 -47.59 0.78
N GLU A 296 -29.32 -47.93 -0.36
CA GLU A 296 -28.29 -47.09 -0.97
C GLU A 296 -28.84 -45.73 -1.44
N TYR A 297 -29.97 -45.73 -2.15
CA TYR A 297 -30.63 -44.51 -2.59
C TYR A 297 -31.13 -43.67 -1.40
N ARG A 298 -31.62 -44.30 -0.33
CA ARG A 298 -31.99 -43.59 0.91
C ARG A 298 -30.80 -42.88 1.54
N LYS A 299 -29.63 -43.53 1.63
CA LYS A 299 -28.41 -42.89 2.13
C LYS A 299 -27.96 -41.71 1.27
N ARG A 300 -28.02 -41.85 -0.06
CA ARG A 300 -27.71 -40.75 -0.99
C ARG A 300 -28.69 -39.59 -0.84
N LYS A 301 -29.99 -39.90 -0.74
CA LYS A 301 -31.05 -38.92 -0.48
C LYS A 301 -30.79 -38.15 0.82
N GLU A 302 -30.50 -38.86 1.90
CA GLU A 302 -30.20 -38.25 3.21
C GLU A 302 -28.96 -37.35 3.15
N LYS A 303 -27.89 -37.79 2.49
CA LYS A 303 -26.68 -36.98 2.29
C LYS A 303 -26.96 -35.68 1.52
N ALA A 304 -27.74 -35.76 0.44
CA ALA A 304 -28.13 -34.59 -0.34
C ALA A 304 -28.98 -33.62 0.49
N LEU A 305 -29.95 -34.12 1.25
CA LEU A 305 -30.78 -33.33 2.16
C LEU A 305 -29.96 -32.64 3.25
N LEU A 306 -29.03 -33.35 3.89
CA LEU A 306 -28.15 -32.78 4.92
C LEU A 306 -27.25 -31.68 4.35
N THR A 307 -26.79 -31.83 3.11
CA THR A 307 -25.99 -30.81 2.43
C THR A 307 -26.82 -29.55 2.17
N ILE A 308 -28.06 -29.71 1.69
CA ILE A 308 -29.00 -28.59 1.48
C ILE A 308 -29.33 -27.90 2.82
N ASP A 309 -29.77 -28.67 3.82
CA ASP A 309 -30.15 -28.13 5.13
C ASP A 309 -28.95 -27.45 5.83
N GLY A 310 -27.75 -28.02 5.73
CA GLY A 310 -26.53 -27.43 6.27
C GLY A 310 -26.12 -26.11 5.60
N LEU A 311 -26.28 -25.99 4.29
CA LEU A 311 -26.05 -24.72 3.57
C LEU A 311 -27.10 -23.67 3.94
N LEU A 312 -28.37 -24.06 4.05
CA LEU A 312 -29.44 -23.16 4.50
C LEU A 312 -29.24 -22.68 5.94
N LEU A 313 -28.73 -23.54 6.83
CA LEU A 313 -28.41 -23.16 8.21
C LEU A 313 -27.30 -22.10 8.26
N ARG A 314 -26.23 -22.27 7.48
CA ARG A 314 -25.16 -21.26 7.38
C ARG A 314 -25.69 -19.92 6.87
N PHE A 315 -26.58 -19.93 5.89
CA PHE A 315 -27.24 -18.70 5.44
C PHE A 315 -28.10 -18.07 6.53
N LYS A 316 -28.73 -18.86 7.40
CA LYS A 316 -29.51 -18.38 8.53
C LYS A 316 -28.65 -17.78 9.65
N GLU A 317 -27.46 -18.33 9.88
CA GLU A 317 -26.48 -17.81 10.85
C GLU A 317 -25.89 -16.45 10.42
N GLU A 318 -25.96 -16.11 9.13
CA GLU A 318 -25.50 -14.83 8.57
C GLU A 318 -26.57 -13.72 8.55
N LEU A 319 -27.80 -14.02 8.97
CA LEU A 319 -28.91 -13.05 9.07
C LEU A 319 -28.87 -12.25 10.37
#